data_AF-A0AAD6NUU7-F1
#
_entry.id   AF-A0AAD6NUU7-F1
#
_cell.length_a   1.000
_cell.length_b   1.000
_cell.length_c   1.000
_cell.angle_alpha   90.00
_cell.angle_beta   90.00
_cell.angle_gamma   90.00
#
_symmetry.space_group_name_H-M   'P 1'
#
loop_
_entity.id
_entity.type
_entity.pdbx_description
1 polymer ?
#
loop_
_entity_poly.entity_id
_entity_poly.type
_entity_poly.pdbx_seq_one_letter_code
_entity_poly.pdbx_strand_id
1 'polypeptide(L)'
;MWVTGKSFFGFLQRRRRNEIPSITTKRIFDQYQQTKGIDLWSCHYEIMKEDLEKLKEMNIKIRREIRQRMGQCLNDLSFQDLQSLESDMESAWRVIHDRANRVLTNQIETSKKKVRNVEQINRKLKMELIRMEL
;
A
#
# COMPACT_ATOMS: atom_id res chain seq x y z
N MET A 1 68.96 -6.05 -15.72
CA MET A 1 68.70 -7.48 -15.45
C MET A 1 67.33 -7.81 -16.02
N TRP A 2 67.26 -8.34 -17.26
CA TRP A 2 67.21 -9.78 -17.62
C TRP A 2 65.88 -10.39 -17.13
N VAL A 3 64.97 -11.02 -17.91
CA VAL A 3 64.99 -11.57 -19.28
C VAL A 3 63.54 -11.67 -19.80
N THR A 4 63.39 -11.59 -21.12
CA THR A 4 62.26 -11.98 -21.97
C THR A 4 61.79 -13.44 -21.81
N GLY A 5 60.53 -13.72 -22.12
CA GLY A 5 60.04 -15.08 -22.39
C GLY A 5 58.73 -15.11 -23.17
N LYS A 6 58.81 -15.25 -24.50
CA LYS A 6 57.66 -15.49 -25.39
C LYS A 6 57.30 -16.99 -25.40
N SER A 7 55.98 -17.24 -25.36
CA SER A 7 55.24 -18.31 -26.03
C SER A 7 55.49 -19.78 -25.65
N PHE A 8 54.45 -20.43 -25.13
CA PHE A 8 54.18 -21.83 -25.45
C PHE A 8 52.70 -21.98 -25.84
N PHE A 9 52.51 -22.40 -27.08
CA PHE A 9 51.22 -22.69 -27.69
C PHE A 9 50.64 -23.95 -27.02
N GLY A 10 49.50 -23.82 -26.34
CA GLY A 10 48.72 -24.92 -25.80
C GLY A 10 47.38 -25.00 -26.50
N PHE A 11 47.36 -25.66 -27.66
CA PHE A 11 46.17 -26.05 -28.40
C PHE A 11 45.21 -26.80 -27.47
N LEU A 12 44.02 -26.27 -27.21
CA LEU A 12 42.81 -27.06 -26.95
C LEU A 12 41.57 -26.16 -27.05
N GLN A 13 41.13 -26.02 -28.29
CA GLN A 13 39.81 -25.55 -28.64
C GLN A 13 38.78 -26.54 -28.10
N ARG A 14 38.09 -26.23 -26.99
CA ARG A 14 36.92 -27.02 -26.57
C ARG A 14 35.78 -26.12 -26.09
N ARG A 15 34.82 -25.96 -27.02
CA ARG A 15 33.47 -25.41 -26.87
C ARG A 15 33.39 -23.98 -26.32
N ARG A 16 33.46 -23.00 -27.23
CA ARG A 16 32.50 -21.89 -27.12
C ARG A 16 31.12 -22.53 -27.20
N ARG A 17 30.43 -22.59 -26.06
CA ARG A 17 28.98 -22.78 -26.04
C ARG A 17 28.47 -21.64 -26.92
N ASN A 18 27.84 -21.97 -28.04
CA ASN A 18 27.11 -20.98 -28.81
C ASN A 18 26.05 -20.44 -27.87
N GLU A 19 26.34 -19.34 -27.20
CA GLU A 19 25.30 -18.40 -26.85
C GLU A 19 24.70 -18.03 -28.19
N ILE A 20 23.58 -18.68 -28.53
CA ILE A 20 22.63 -18.11 -29.47
C ILE A 20 22.44 -16.71 -28.90
N PRO A 21 22.95 -15.64 -29.55
CA PRO A 21 22.85 -14.31 -28.98
C PRO A 21 21.36 -14.14 -28.79
N SER A 22 20.90 -14.08 -27.54
CA SER A 22 19.48 -14.09 -27.24
C SER A 22 18.93 -12.99 -28.11
N ILE A 23 18.13 -13.37 -29.09
CA ILE A 23 17.55 -12.42 -30.02
C ILE A 23 16.53 -11.71 -29.16
N THR A 24 17.04 -10.74 -28.42
CA THR A 24 16.29 -10.07 -27.37
C THR A 24 15.18 -9.38 -28.13
N THR A 25 13.94 -9.53 -27.69
CA THR A 25 12.77 -8.98 -28.36
C THR A 25 13.05 -7.56 -28.85
N LYS A 26 13.69 -6.73 -28.01
CA LYS A 26 14.23 -5.41 -28.36
C LYS A 26 15.02 -5.33 -29.67
N ARG A 27 16.02 -6.21 -29.89
CA ARG A 27 16.85 -6.21 -31.11
C ARG A 27 16.04 -6.54 -32.38
N ILE A 28 15.02 -7.40 -32.26
CA ILE A 28 14.09 -7.69 -33.36
C ILE A 28 13.26 -6.45 -33.68
N PHE A 29 12.72 -5.81 -32.64
CA PHE A 29 11.94 -4.57 -32.77
C PHE A 29 12.77 -3.45 -33.41
N ASP A 30 13.99 -3.23 -32.94
CA ASP A 30 14.90 -2.19 -33.46
C ASP A 30 15.26 -2.44 -34.94
N GLN A 31 15.53 -3.70 -35.33
CA GLN A 31 15.82 -4.06 -36.72
C GLN A 31 14.59 -3.91 -37.62
N TYR A 32 13.40 -4.25 -37.14
CA TYR A 32 12.15 -4.08 -37.87
C TYR A 32 11.82 -2.59 -38.09
N GLN A 33 12.10 -1.76 -37.08
CA GLN A 33 11.97 -0.30 -37.17
C GLN A 33 12.94 0.29 -38.21
N GLN A 34 14.20 -0.16 -38.24
CA GLN A 34 15.20 0.28 -39.23
C GLN A 34 14.87 -0.16 -40.66
N THR A 35 14.33 -1.37 -40.85
CA THR A 35 14.04 -1.90 -42.19
C THR A 35 12.72 -1.40 -42.77
N LYS A 36 11.72 -1.13 -41.92
CA LYS A 36 10.39 -0.70 -42.37
C LYS A 36 10.14 0.81 -42.21
N GLY A 37 10.95 1.51 -41.42
CA GLY A 37 10.83 2.96 -41.19
C GLY A 37 9.58 3.38 -40.39
N ILE A 38 8.87 2.44 -39.77
CA ILE A 38 7.61 2.67 -39.04
C ILE A 38 7.91 2.65 -37.54
N ASP A 39 7.51 3.68 -36.79
CA ASP A 39 7.71 3.74 -35.33
C ASP A 39 6.67 2.90 -34.57
N LEU A 40 7.11 1.75 -34.06
CA LEU A 40 6.28 0.81 -33.28
C LEU A 40 6.01 1.29 -31.85
N TRP A 41 6.77 2.27 -31.35
CA TRP A 41 6.67 2.76 -29.98
C TRP A 41 5.70 3.94 -29.84
N SER A 42 5.45 4.69 -30.92
CA SER A 42 4.51 5.81 -30.95
C SER A 42 3.16 5.48 -30.32
N CYS A 43 2.48 4.43 -30.81
CA CYS A 43 1.18 3.98 -30.30
C CYS A 43 1.26 3.56 -28.82
N HIS A 44 2.29 2.81 -28.42
CA HIS A 44 2.44 2.38 -27.02
C HIS A 44 2.72 3.56 -26.09
N TYR A 45 3.53 4.51 -26.53
CA TYR A 45 3.82 5.74 -25.80
C TYR A 45 2.56 6.61 -25.66
N GLU A 46 1.77 6.73 -26.72
CA GLU A 46 0.53 7.50 -26.74
C GLU A 46 -0.49 6.91 -25.76
N ILE A 47 -0.69 5.59 -25.74
CA ILE A 47 -1.52 4.89 -24.75
C ILE A 47 -1.01 5.15 -23.32
N MET A 48 0.30 4.98 -23.09
CA MET A 48 0.87 5.19 -21.76
C MET A 48 0.74 6.64 -21.29
N LYS A 49 0.84 7.59 -22.22
CA LYS A 49 0.66 9.02 -21.94
C LYS A 49 -0.80 9.32 -21.59
N GLU A 50 -1.75 8.81 -22.36
CA GLU A 50 -3.18 8.93 -22.05
C GLU A 50 -3.52 8.35 -20.67
N ASP A 51 -2.98 7.18 -20.35
CA ASP A 51 -3.22 6.55 -19.05
C ASP A 51 -2.63 7.37 -17.91
N LEU A 52 -1.44 7.96 -18.11
CA LEU A 52 -0.84 8.88 -17.15
C LEU A 52 -1.71 10.12 -16.94
N GLU A 53 -2.29 10.68 -18.01
CA GLU A 53 -3.20 11.82 -17.93
C GLU A 53 -4.49 11.47 -17.16
N LYS A 54 -5.12 10.33 -17.47
CA LYS A 54 -6.29 9.82 -16.73
C LYS A 54 -5.98 9.64 -15.24
N LEU A 55 -4.83 9.05 -14.90
CA LEU A 55 -4.40 8.87 -13.51
C LEU A 55 -4.18 10.20 -12.80
N LYS A 56 -3.61 11.20 -13.47
CA LYS A 56 -3.43 12.54 -12.91
C LYS A 56 -4.76 13.23 -12.65
N GLU A 57 -5.70 13.14 -13.58
CA GLU A 57 -7.05 13.70 -13.41
C GLU A 57 -7.78 13.08 -12.22
N MET A 58 -7.76 11.75 -12.11
CA MET A 58 -8.33 11.05 -10.95
C MET A 58 -7.64 11.47 -9.65
N ASN A 59 -6.32 11.63 -9.63
CA ASN A 59 -5.58 12.05 -8.45
C ASN A 59 -5.98 13.46 -8.00
N ILE A 60 -6.14 14.39 -8.95
CA ILE A 60 -6.59 15.76 -8.69
C ILE A 60 -8.01 15.73 -8.10
N LYS A 61 -8.91 14.92 -8.67
CA LYS A 61 -10.28 14.76 -8.18
C LYS A 61 -10.30 14.22 -6.74
N ILE A 62 -9.59 13.13 -6.47
CA ILE A 62 -9.50 12.53 -5.13
C ILE A 62 -8.94 13.53 -4.12
N ARG A 63 -7.86 14.25 -4.47
CA ARG A 63 -7.29 15.28 -3.58
C ARG A 63 -8.26 16.42 -3.32
N ARG A 64 -9.09 16.79 -4.30
CA ARG A 64 -10.15 17.79 -4.11
C ARG A 64 -11.22 17.28 -3.17
N GLU A 65 -11.70 16.04 -3.34
CA GLU A 65 -12.68 15.42 -2.45
C GLU A 65 -12.16 15.33 -1.01
N ILE A 66 -10.89 14.96 -0.80
CA ILE A 66 -10.27 14.97 0.53
C ILE A 66 -10.31 16.37 1.14
N ARG A 67 -9.94 17.41 0.38
CA ARG A 67 -10.00 18.79 0.87
C ARG A 67 -11.42 19.23 1.22
N GLN A 68 -12.40 18.88 0.39
CA GLN A 68 -13.82 19.17 0.64
C GLN A 68 -14.32 18.49 1.92
N ARG A 69 -13.98 17.22 2.12
CA ARG A 69 -14.26 16.49 3.38
C ARG A 69 -13.58 17.10 4.61
N MET A 70 -12.48 17.82 4.41
CA MET A 70 -11.78 18.60 5.45
C MET A 70 -12.33 20.03 5.61
N GLY A 71 -13.42 20.39 4.92
CA GLY A 71 -14.04 21.72 4.98
C GLY A 71 -13.35 22.79 4.12
N GLN A 72 -12.51 22.41 3.16
CA GLN A 72 -11.78 23.31 2.28
C GLN A 72 -12.33 23.29 0.85
N CYS A 73 -12.14 24.37 0.09
CA CYS A 73 -12.54 24.46 -1.34
C CYS A 73 -14.04 24.16 -1.57
N LEU A 74 -14.93 24.73 -0.75
CA LEU A 74 -16.38 24.51 -0.82
C LEU A 74 -17.11 25.50 -1.76
N ASN A 75 -16.43 26.55 -2.21
CA ASN A 75 -17.05 27.65 -2.98
C ASN A 75 -17.64 27.21 -4.33
N ASP A 76 -17.13 26.11 -4.90
CA ASP A 76 -17.54 25.61 -6.22
C ASP A 76 -18.67 24.55 -6.13
N LEU A 77 -19.14 24.22 -4.92
CA LEU A 77 -20.18 23.21 -4.69
C LEU A 77 -21.57 23.86 -4.67
N SER A 78 -22.55 23.18 -5.25
CA SER A 78 -23.95 23.59 -5.10
C SER A 78 -24.43 23.30 -3.67
N PHE A 79 -25.54 23.93 -3.27
CA PHE A 79 -26.15 23.66 -1.97
C PHE A 79 -26.52 22.18 -1.79
N GLN A 80 -27.00 21.53 -2.85
CA GLN A 80 -27.33 20.11 -2.82
C GLN A 80 -26.08 19.24 -2.61
N ASP A 81 -24.98 19.57 -3.30
CA ASP A 81 -23.72 18.83 -3.14
C ASP A 81 -23.14 19.01 -1.73
N LEU A 82 -23.29 20.19 -1.13
CA LEU A 82 -22.90 20.45 0.26
C LEU A 82 -23.71 19.61 1.24
N GLN A 83 -25.04 19.51 1.06
CA GLN A 83 -25.88 18.65 1.89
C GLN A 83 -25.52 17.17 1.74
N SER A 84 -25.25 16.70 0.52
CA SER A 84 -24.79 15.33 0.30
C SER A 84 -23.45 15.07 0.98
N LEU A 85 -22.50 16.00 0.86
CA LEU A 85 -21.20 15.91 1.52
C LEU A 85 -21.34 15.88 3.06
N GLU A 86 -22.20 16.70 3.63
CA GLU A 86 -22.50 16.72 5.06
C GLU A 86 -23.08 15.38 5.54
N SER A 87 -24.10 14.87 4.85
CA SER A 87 -24.73 13.58 5.15
C SER A 87 -23.73 12.41 5.07
N ASP A 88 -22.91 12.38 4.03
CA ASP A 88 -21.87 11.36 3.85
C ASP A 88 -20.86 11.40 5.00
N MET A 89 -20.42 12.60 5.40
CA MET A 89 -19.47 12.78 6.51
C MET A 89 -20.09 12.42 7.86
N GLU A 90 -21.34 12.80 8.11
CA GLU A 90 -22.06 12.44 9.34
C GLU A 90 -22.22 10.92 9.46
N SER A 91 -22.58 10.25 8.36
CA SER A 91 -22.72 8.78 8.34
C SER A 91 -21.39 8.07 8.65
N ALA A 92 -20.29 8.52 8.03
CA ALA A 92 -18.96 7.97 8.25
C ALA A 92 -18.49 8.21 9.70
N TRP A 93 -18.73 9.42 10.22
CA TRP A 93 -18.41 9.76 11.60
C TRP A 93 -19.19 8.89 12.59
N ARG A 94 -20.49 8.70 12.37
CA ARG A 94 -21.34 7.87 13.24
C ARG A 94 -20.83 6.43 13.34
N VAL A 95 -20.43 5.83 12.22
CA VAL A 95 -19.85 4.47 12.20
C VAL A 95 -18.56 4.39 13.02
N ILE A 96 -17.66 5.36 12.84
CA ILE A 96 -16.38 5.41 13.58
C ILE A 96 -16.65 5.63 15.08
N HIS A 97 -17.54 6.54 15.40
CA HIS A 97 -17.89 6.90 16.77
C HIS A 97 -18.55 5.74 17.51
N ASP A 98 -19.52 5.06 16.90
CA ASP A 98 -20.18 3.89 17.47
C ASP A 98 -19.18 2.76 17.74
N ARG A 99 -18.25 2.53 16.81
CA ARG A 99 -17.18 1.54 17.03
C ARG A 99 -16.29 1.92 18.20
N ALA A 100 -15.88 3.18 18.30
CA ALA A 100 -15.06 3.66 19.40
C ALA A 100 -15.78 3.50 20.76
N ASN A 101 -17.05 3.88 20.82
CA ASN A 101 -17.88 3.74 22.01
C ASN A 101 -18.07 2.28 22.42
N ARG A 102 -18.29 1.37 21.46
CA ARG A 102 -18.37 -0.07 21.75
C ARG A 102 -17.06 -0.59 22.33
N VAL A 103 -15.91 -0.21 21.77
CA VAL A 103 -14.59 -0.63 22.28
C VAL A 103 -14.39 -0.13 23.72
N LEU A 104 -14.66 1.15 23.98
CA LEU A 104 -14.56 1.74 25.32
C LEU A 104 -15.49 1.05 26.31
N THR A 105 -16.75 0.79 25.90
CA THR A 105 -17.73 0.11 26.74
C THR A 105 -17.26 -1.29 27.11
N ASN A 106 -16.78 -2.06 26.14
CA ASN A 106 -16.25 -3.41 26.39
C ASN A 106 -15.04 -3.41 27.34
N GLN A 107 -14.15 -2.42 27.20
CA GLN A 107 -13.00 -2.26 28.11
C GLN A 107 -13.46 -1.92 29.54
N ILE A 108 -14.43 -1.03 29.69
CA ILE A 108 -15.03 -0.66 30.98
C ILE A 108 -15.68 -1.90 31.62
N GLU A 109 -16.49 -2.64 30.88
CA GLU A 109 -17.16 -3.83 31.38
C GLU A 109 -16.18 -4.91 31.83
N THR A 110 -15.14 -5.14 31.04
CA THR A 110 -14.08 -6.11 31.36
C THR A 110 -13.37 -5.70 32.65
N SER A 111 -13.04 -4.42 32.80
CA SER A 111 -12.39 -3.88 34.00
C SER A 111 -13.31 -4.01 35.23
N LYS A 112 -14.60 -3.67 35.09
CA LYS A 112 -15.62 -3.87 36.16
C LYS A 112 -15.75 -5.34 36.56
N LYS A 113 -15.70 -6.28 35.61
CA LYS A 113 -15.72 -7.72 35.91
C LYS A 113 -14.48 -8.15 36.69
N LYS A 114 -13.29 -7.67 36.32
CA LYS A 114 -12.03 -7.94 37.03
C LYS A 114 -12.08 -7.45 38.49
N VAL A 115 -12.53 -6.22 38.70
CA VAL A 115 -12.68 -5.63 40.04
C VAL A 115 -13.62 -6.49 40.90
N ARG A 116 -14.81 -6.82 40.40
CA ARG A 116 -15.78 -7.67 41.13
C ARG A 116 -15.20 -9.05 41.48
N ASN A 117 -14.43 -9.65 40.58
CA ASN A 117 -13.78 -10.94 40.84
C ASN A 117 -12.74 -10.83 41.97
N VAL A 118 -11.87 -9.83 41.92
CA VAL A 118 -10.85 -9.58 42.96
C VAL A 118 -11.51 -9.28 44.30
N GLU A 119 -12.56 -8.46 44.34
CA GLU A 119 -13.32 -8.19 45.56
C GLU A 119 -13.95 -9.46 46.15
N GLN A 120 -14.48 -10.34 45.31
CA GLN A 120 -15.07 -11.60 45.75
C GLN A 120 -14.01 -12.53 46.34
N ILE A 121 -12.83 -12.65 45.69
CA ILE A 121 -11.70 -13.44 46.21
C ILE A 121 -11.23 -12.87 47.54
N ASN A 122 -11.02 -11.55 47.62
CA ASN A 122 -10.60 -10.89 48.85
C ASN A 122 -11.59 -11.11 50.00
N ARG A 123 -12.90 -11.00 49.73
CA ARG A 123 -13.94 -11.34 50.70
C ARG A 123 -13.83 -12.79 51.18
N LYS A 124 -13.64 -13.75 50.29
CA LYS A 124 -13.49 -15.18 50.66
C LYS A 124 -12.28 -15.40 51.55
N LEU A 125 -11.11 -14.89 51.16
CA LEU A 125 -9.86 -15.04 51.92
C LEU A 125 -9.96 -14.41 53.32
N LYS A 126 -10.61 -13.24 53.43
CA LYS A 126 -10.87 -12.61 54.74
C LYS A 126 -11.74 -13.50 55.64
N MET A 127 -12.77 -14.14 55.09
CA MET A 127 -13.62 -15.05 55.86
C MET A 127 -12.87 -16.31 56.28
N GLU A 128 -11.98 -16.85 55.44
CA GLU A 128 -11.13 -17.98 55.79
C GLU A 128 -10.13 -17.64 56.90
N LEU A 129 -9.50 -16.46 56.84
CA LEU A 129 -8.62 -15.97 57.91
C LEU A 129 -9.37 -15.88 59.25
N ILE A 130 -10.54 -15.24 59.27
CA ILE A 130 -11.37 -15.14 60.48
C ILE A 130 -11.75 -16.52 61.03
N ARG A 131 -12.01 -17.50 60.15
CA ARG A 131 -12.33 -18.88 60.57
C ARG A 131 -11.14 -19.63 61.16
N MET A 132 -9.91 -19.29 60.79
CA MET A 132 -8.70 -19.95 61.32
C MET A 132 -8.23 -19.34 62.64
N GLU A 133 -8.66 -18.11 62.95
CA GLU A 133 -8.34 -17.41 64.21
C GLU A 133 -9.31 -17.76 65.36
N LEU A 134 -10.40 -18.49 65.07
CA LEU A 134 -11.40 -19.01 66.01
C LEU A 134 -11.19 -20.49 66.29
#